data_AF-A0A6C0CX65-F1
#
_entry.id   AF-A0A6C0CX65-F1
#
_cell.length_a   1.000
_cell.length_b   1.000
_cell.length_c   1.000
_cell.angle_alpha   90.00
_cell.angle_beta   90.00
_cell.angle_gamma   90.00
#
_symmetry.space_group_name_H-M   'P 1'
#
loop_
_entity.id
_entity.type
_entity.pdbx_description
1 polymer ?
#
loop_
_entity_poly.entity_id
_entity_poly.type
_entity_poly.pdbx_seq_one_letter_code
_entity_poly.pdbx_strand_id
1 'polypeptide(L)'
;MNKSSRKNNTKKHLRTNKNKTKKIYSKNDYNSGDGMLTSVWGPSAWHLLHTMSFNYPVEPTQEQKHHYRNFVLNLKNVLPCKYCRMNLKTNLKELPLTMDCMKNRDTFSRYIYNLHELINRKLNKKSNLKYCDVRERYEHFRSRCTEDLPKLFKFDQKMRDKIKNTEGKGCTEPLYGKKSKCIIKIVPQEEKGQTFQMDKKCIKTREILAAAKE
;
A
#
# COMPACT_ATOMS: atom_id res chain seq x y z
N MET A 1 -14.79 2.83 -88.90
CA MET A 1 -13.37 2.97 -88.53
C MET A 1 -13.25 3.89 -87.32
N ASN A 2 -12.48 3.45 -86.33
CA ASN A 2 -11.89 4.18 -85.18
C ASN A 2 -12.84 4.81 -84.14
N LYS A 3 -13.05 4.13 -83.01
CA LYS A 3 -12.19 4.00 -81.80
C LYS A 3 -12.44 5.16 -80.82
N SER A 4 -13.29 4.90 -79.81
CA SER A 4 -13.31 5.65 -78.56
C SER A 4 -12.89 4.73 -77.42
N SER A 5 -11.84 5.14 -76.73
CA SER A 5 -11.10 4.47 -75.69
C SER A 5 -11.84 4.47 -74.34
N ARG A 6 -12.03 3.30 -73.72
CA ARG A 6 -12.34 3.19 -72.28
C ARG A 6 -11.09 2.75 -71.52
N LYS A 7 -10.52 3.67 -70.75
CA LYS A 7 -9.44 3.40 -69.78
C LYS A 7 -10.03 2.63 -68.58
N ASN A 8 -9.68 1.36 -68.43
CA ASN A 8 -9.94 0.59 -67.21
C ASN A 8 -8.93 1.00 -66.14
N ASN A 9 -9.41 1.67 -65.09
CA ASN A 9 -8.61 2.10 -63.96
C ASN A 9 -8.68 1.03 -62.86
N THR A 10 -7.70 0.12 -62.81
CA THR A 10 -7.57 -0.91 -61.77
C THR A 10 -7.05 -0.29 -60.48
N LYS A 11 -7.96 0.08 -59.57
CA LYS A 11 -7.59 0.44 -58.20
C LYS A 11 -7.13 -0.81 -57.45
N LYS A 12 -5.81 -1.04 -57.41
CA LYS A 12 -5.15 -1.97 -56.48
C LYS A 12 -5.50 -1.54 -55.06
N HIS A 13 -6.37 -2.29 -54.38
CA HIS A 13 -6.58 -2.15 -52.95
C HIS A 13 -5.28 -2.53 -52.23
N LEU A 14 -4.52 -1.52 -51.80
CA LEU A 14 -3.47 -1.67 -50.80
C LEU A 14 -4.14 -2.13 -49.50
N ARG A 15 -4.09 -3.44 -49.24
CA ARG A 15 -4.42 -4.02 -47.93
C ARG A 15 -3.40 -3.47 -46.93
N THR A 16 -3.80 -2.43 -46.20
CA THR A 16 -3.06 -1.97 -45.03
C THR A 16 -3.15 -3.06 -43.98
N ASN A 17 -2.04 -3.77 -43.78
CA ASN A 17 -1.91 -4.82 -42.78
C ASN A 17 -1.83 -4.14 -41.40
N LYS A 18 -2.99 -3.74 -40.87
CA LYS A 18 -3.10 -3.26 -39.49
C LYS A 18 -2.85 -4.46 -38.59
N ASN A 19 -1.62 -4.57 -38.08
CA ASN A 19 -1.25 -5.46 -36.99
C ASN A 19 -2.15 -5.15 -35.78
N LYS A 20 -3.32 -5.79 -35.71
CA LYS A 20 -4.18 -5.77 -34.53
C LYS A 20 -3.42 -6.52 -33.45
N THR A 21 -2.93 -5.80 -32.44
CA THR A 21 -2.44 -6.40 -31.20
C THR A 21 -3.48 -7.40 -30.71
N LYS A 22 -3.13 -8.69 -30.65
CA LYS A 22 -4.04 -9.76 -30.25
C LYS A 22 -4.50 -9.50 -28.82
N LYS A 23 -5.75 -9.06 -28.65
CA LYS A 23 -6.35 -8.85 -27.34
C LYS A 23 -6.52 -10.22 -26.68
N ILE A 24 -5.92 -10.41 -25.51
CA ILE A 24 -6.02 -11.66 -24.73
C ILE A 24 -7.44 -11.79 -24.16
N TYR A 25 -8.06 -10.68 -23.76
CA TYR A 25 -9.37 -10.63 -23.12
C TYR A 25 -10.44 -10.03 -24.04
N SER A 26 -11.66 -10.53 -23.89
CA SER A 26 -12.87 -10.06 -24.56
C SER A 26 -13.55 -8.93 -23.79
N LYS A 27 -14.54 -8.28 -24.40
CA LYS A 27 -15.37 -7.26 -23.72
C LYS A 27 -16.16 -7.85 -22.54
N ASN A 28 -16.56 -9.11 -22.64
CA ASN A 28 -17.29 -9.78 -21.56
C ASN A 28 -16.39 -10.02 -20.35
N ASP A 29 -15.10 -10.35 -20.56
CA ASP A 29 -14.13 -10.51 -19.47
C ASP A 29 -13.93 -9.20 -18.70
N TYR A 30 -13.83 -8.06 -19.40
CA TYR A 30 -13.71 -6.74 -18.75
C TYR A 30 -14.96 -6.31 -17.97
N ASN A 31 -16.14 -6.83 -18.35
CA ASN A 31 -17.41 -6.54 -17.69
C ASN A 31 -17.80 -7.62 -16.68
N SER A 32 -16.92 -8.60 -16.41
CA SER A 32 -17.21 -9.63 -15.42
C SER A 32 -17.37 -9.01 -14.02
N GLY A 33 -18.30 -9.57 -13.24
CA GLY A 33 -18.49 -9.26 -11.82
C GLY A 33 -17.57 -10.07 -10.89
N ASP A 34 -16.65 -10.84 -11.45
CA ASP A 34 -15.73 -11.69 -10.68
C ASP A 34 -14.79 -10.85 -9.80
N GLY A 35 -14.44 -11.43 -8.64
CA GLY A 35 -13.48 -10.82 -7.74
C GLY A 35 -12.04 -10.98 -8.23
N MET A 36 -11.16 -10.10 -7.76
CA MET A 36 -9.72 -10.22 -7.99
C MET A 36 -9.11 -11.26 -7.06
N LEU A 37 -8.11 -12.00 -7.56
CA LEU A 37 -7.36 -13.02 -6.79
C LEU A 37 -6.84 -12.45 -5.47
N THR A 38 -7.28 -13.02 -4.35
CA THR A 38 -6.98 -12.52 -3.00
C THR A 38 -5.49 -12.57 -2.65
N SER A 39 -4.74 -13.49 -3.25
CA SER A 39 -3.28 -13.61 -3.13
C SER A 39 -2.53 -12.42 -3.74
N VAL A 40 -3.11 -11.73 -4.74
CA VAL A 40 -2.47 -10.62 -5.45
C VAL A 40 -2.64 -9.30 -4.68
N TRP A 41 -3.86 -8.99 -4.21
CA TRP A 41 -4.16 -7.69 -3.60
C TRP A 41 -4.22 -7.71 -2.07
N GLY A 42 -4.56 -8.85 -1.47
CA GLY A 42 -4.78 -8.98 -0.03
C GLY A 42 -3.57 -8.55 0.81
N PRO A 43 -2.35 -9.01 0.49
CA PRO A 43 -1.14 -8.60 1.21
C PRO A 43 -0.87 -7.10 1.12
N SER A 44 -1.07 -6.50 -0.06
CA SER A 44 -0.90 -5.05 -0.27
C SER A 44 -1.94 -4.24 0.53
N ALA A 45 -3.18 -4.71 0.60
CA ALA A 45 -4.21 -4.09 1.43
C ALA A 45 -3.86 -4.18 2.92
N TRP A 46 -3.38 -5.32 3.41
CA TRP A 46 -2.92 -5.45 4.79
C TRP A 46 -1.70 -4.59 5.09
N HIS A 47 -0.77 -4.47 4.13
CA HIS A 47 0.37 -3.57 4.26
C HIS A 47 -0.07 -2.11 4.42
N LEU A 48 -1.06 -1.66 3.64
CA LEU A 48 -1.65 -0.34 3.80
C LEU A 48 -2.32 -0.18 5.17
N LEU A 49 -3.15 -1.14 5.60
CA LEU A 49 -3.88 -1.06 6.87
C LEU A 49 -2.95 -0.99 8.08
N HIS A 50 -1.90 -1.81 8.09
CA HIS A 50 -0.87 -1.75 9.13
C HIS A 50 -0.09 -0.44 9.09
N THR A 51 0.36 0.00 7.91
CA THR A 51 1.07 1.29 7.78
C THR A 51 0.22 2.45 8.28
N MET A 52 -1.06 2.48 7.88
CA MET A 52 -2.03 3.48 8.31
C MET A 52 -2.24 3.45 9.83
N SER A 53 -2.33 2.27 10.43
CA SER A 53 -2.59 2.14 11.87
C SER A 53 -1.39 2.51 12.73
N PHE A 54 -0.16 2.16 12.30
CA PHE A 54 1.06 2.61 12.96
C PHE A 54 1.36 4.10 12.70
N ASN A 55 0.80 4.70 11.65
CA ASN A 55 0.91 6.15 11.43
C ASN A 55 -0.22 6.97 12.09
N TYR A 56 -1.26 6.33 12.63
CA TYR A 56 -2.36 7.01 13.31
C TYR A 56 -1.85 7.95 14.43
N PRO A 57 -2.46 9.12 14.67
CA PRO A 57 -1.98 10.06 15.69
C PRO A 57 -1.94 9.44 17.10
N VAL A 58 -0.98 9.88 17.91
CA VAL A 58 -0.94 9.51 19.34
C VAL A 58 -2.12 10.14 20.07
N GLU A 59 -2.44 11.38 19.72
CA GLU A 59 -3.58 12.13 20.25
C GLU A 59 -4.49 12.54 19.10
N PRO A 60 -5.39 11.64 18.63
CA PRO A 60 -6.23 11.91 17.49
C PRO A 60 -7.41 12.82 17.84
N THR A 61 -7.74 13.75 16.94
CA THR A 61 -8.96 14.54 17.02
C THR A 61 -10.20 13.66 16.82
N GLN A 62 -11.37 14.14 17.23
CA GLN A 62 -12.62 13.40 17.06
C GLN A 62 -12.92 13.09 15.58
N GLU A 63 -12.63 14.04 14.69
CA GLU A 63 -12.77 13.87 13.25
C GLU A 63 -11.82 12.79 12.71
N GLN A 64 -10.55 12.81 13.11
CA GLN A 64 -9.59 11.77 12.74
C GLN A 64 -10.05 10.37 13.20
N LYS A 65 -10.58 10.25 14.42
CA LYS A 65 -11.16 8.98 14.90
C LYS A 65 -12.25 8.48 13.95
N HIS A 66 -13.15 9.36 13.51
CA HIS A 66 -14.22 9.00 12.60
C HIS A 66 -13.72 8.65 11.19
N HIS A 67 -12.78 9.41 10.62
CA HIS A 67 -12.21 9.11 9.30
C HIS A 67 -11.58 7.72 9.24
N TYR A 68 -10.69 7.40 10.18
CA TYR A 68 -10.00 6.10 10.19
C TYR A 68 -10.96 4.95 10.49
N ARG A 69 -11.91 5.14 11.42
CA ARG A 69 -12.93 4.14 11.72
C ARG A 69 -13.82 3.85 10.51
N ASN A 70 -14.32 4.88 9.86
CA ASN A 70 -15.19 4.74 8.70
C ASN A 70 -14.46 4.10 7.51
N PHE A 71 -13.18 4.43 7.32
CA PHE A 71 -12.35 3.76 6.32
C PHE A 71 -12.33 2.24 6.52
N VAL A 72 -12.02 1.77 7.73
CA VAL A 72 -11.97 0.33 8.05
C VAL A 72 -13.35 -0.33 7.93
N LEU A 73 -14.40 0.31 8.45
CA LEU A 73 -15.76 -0.23 8.37
C LEU A 73 -16.28 -0.32 6.94
N ASN A 74 -15.87 0.59 6.06
CA ASN A 74 -16.30 0.60 4.66
C ASN A 74 -15.63 -0.48 3.80
N LEU A 75 -14.54 -1.11 4.27
CA LEU A 75 -13.92 -2.25 3.57
C LEU A 75 -14.94 -3.36 3.31
N LYS A 76 -15.90 -3.59 4.22
CA LYS A 76 -16.96 -4.59 4.05
C LYS A 76 -17.84 -4.36 2.80
N ASN A 77 -17.75 -3.18 2.19
CA ASN A 77 -18.52 -2.80 1.00
C ASN A 77 -17.65 -2.80 -0.28
N VAL A 78 -16.34 -2.58 -0.17
CA VAL A 78 -15.48 -2.28 -1.34
C VAL A 78 -14.37 -3.29 -1.63
N LEU A 79 -14.11 -4.26 -0.73
CA LEU A 79 -13.08 -5.28 -1.01
C LEU A 79 -13.38 -5.99 -2.35
N PRO A 80 -12.40 -6.23 -3.22
CA PRO A 80 -12.59 -6.79 -4.57
C PRO A 80 -12.79 -8.32 -4.54
N CYS A 81 -13.61 -8.80 -3.60
CA CYS A 81 -13.92 -10.20 -3.36
C CYS A 81 -15.25 -10.28 -2.59
N LYS A 82 -16.30 -10.84 -3.21
CA LYS A 82 -17.65 -10.94 -2.63
C LYS A 82 -17.65 -11.63 -1.26
N TYR A 83 -17.03 -12.80 -1.16
CA TYR A 83 -16.96 -13.55 0.10
C TYR A 83 -16.14 -12.84 1.17
N CYS A 84 -15.08 -12.13 0.79
CA CYS A 84 -14.27 -11.34 1.71
C CYS A 84 -15.10 -10.21 2.34
N ARG A 85 -15.93 -9.52 1.54
CA ARG A 85 -16.89 -8.51 2.03
C ARG A 85 -17.89 -9.10 3.02
N MET A 86 -18.48 -10.25 2.69
CA MET A 86 -19.43 -10.94 3.56
C MET A 86 -18.79 -11.38 4.87
N ASN A 87 -17.63 -12.04 4.79
CA ASN A 87 -16.89 -12.51 5.96
C ASN A 87 -16.44 -11.35 6.85
N LEU A 88 -16.00 -10.23 6.27
CA LEU A 88 -15.60 -9.06 7.05
C LEU A 88 -16.79 -8.49 7.85
N LYS A 89 -18.03 -8.54 7.35
CA LYS A 89 -19.21 -8.16 8.14
C LYS A 89 -19.32 -9.01 9.41
N THR A 90 -19.11 -10.32 9.29
CA THR A 90 -19.14 -11.25 10.43
C THR A 90 -17.94 -11.03 11.37
N ASN A 91 -16.75 -10.84 10.82
CA ASN A 91 -15.54 -10.57 11.61
C ASN A 91 -15.68 -9.29 12.43
N LEU A 92 -16.28 -8.24 11.87
CA LEU A 92 -16.55 -6.98 12.58
C LEU A 92 -17.66 -7.10 13.63
N LYS A 93 -18.47 -8.17 13.61
CA LYS A 93 -19.38 -8.50 14.72
C LYS A 93 -18.67 -9.24 15.85
N GLU A 94 -17.77 -10.17 15.50
CA GLU A 94 -16.94 -10.92 16.46
C GLU A 94 -15.89 -10.04 17.13
N LEU A 95 -15.31 -9.09 16.37
CA LEU A 95 -14.34 -8.10 16.84
C LEU A 95 -14.82 -6.69 16.45
N PRO A 96 -15.71 -6.06 17.24
CA PRO A 96 -16.25 -4.74 16.93
C PRO A 96 -15.20 -3.63 16.99
N LEU A 97 -15.19 -2.76 15.97
CA LEU A 97 -14.39 -1.52 15.99
C LEU A 97 -15.12 -0.43 16.77
N THR A 98 -14.91 -0.40 18.08
CA THR A 98 -15.48 0.61 18.99
C THR A 98 -14.67 1.90 19.00
N MET A 99 -15.17 2.95 19.65
CA MET A 99 -14.42 4.21 19.80
C MET A 99 -13.23 4.06 20.75
N ASP A 100 -13.23 3.09 21.66
CA ASP A 100 -12.08 2.79 22.53
C ASP A 100 -10.87 2.31 21.72
N CYS A 101 -11.12 1.55 20.64
CA CYS A 101 -10.07 1.18 19.69
C CYS A 101 -9.46 2.40 19.01
N MET A 102 -10.18 3.52 18.93
CA MET A 102 -9.74 4.75 18.27
C MET A 102 -9.05 5.74 19.23
N LYS A 103 -8.84 5.37 20.50
CA LYS A 103 -8.27 6.25 21.54
C LYS A 103 -6.93 6.86 21.12
N ASN A 104 -6.02 6.05 20.60
CA ASN A 104 -4.69 6.48 20.16
C ASN A 104 -4.08 5.47 19.16
N ARG A 105 -2.85 5.74 18.71
CA ARG A 105 -2.06 4.85 17.84
C ARG A 105 -1.98 3.41 18.34
N ASP A 106 -1.74 3.20 19.64
CA ASP A 106 -1.56 1.86 20.20
C ASP A 106 -2.87 1.06 20.13
N THR A 107 -3.99 1.64 20.57
CA THR A 107 -5.29 0.95 20.54
C THR A 107 -5.73 0.62 19.10
N PHE A 108 -5.51 1.54 18.16
CA PHE A 108 -5.96 1.35 16.78
C PHE A 108 -5.07 0.34 16.03
N SER A 109 -3.75 0.43 16.19
CA SER A 109 -2.83 -0.54 15.59
C SER A 109 -3.01 -1.96 16.15
N ARG A 110 -3.29 -2.11 17.46
CA ARG A 110 -3.66 -3.40 18.05
C ARG A 110 -4.93 -3.95 17.47
N TYR A 111 -5.95 -3.13 17.25
CA TYR A 111 -7.19 -3.57 16.61
C TYR A 111 -6.93 -4.13 15.21
N ILE A 112 -6.16 -3.43 14.37
CA ILE A 112 -5.82 -3.89 13.02
C ILE A 112 -5.02 -5.19 13.05
N TYR A 113 -4.07 -5.32 13.98
CA TYR A 113 -3.35 -6.58 14.21
C TYR A 113 -4.29 -7.72 14.61
N ASN A 114 -5.17 -7.51 15.60
CA ASN A 114 -6.11 -8.53 16.07
C ASN A 114 -7.09 -8.95 14.97
N LEU A 115 -7.55 -8.01 14.15
CA LEU A 115 -8.42 -8.30 13.00
C LEU A 115 -7.69 -9.15 11.95
N HIS A 116 -6.41 -8.87 11.67
CA HIS A 116 -5.61 -9.66 10.76
C HIS A 116 -5.42 -11.09 11.31
N GLU A 117 -5.08 -11.23 12.60
CA GLU A 117 -4.92 -12.55 13.22
C GLU A 117 -6.23 -13.35 13.32
N LEU A 118 -7.37 -12.68 13.55
CA LEU A 118 -8.69 -13.29 13.46
C LEU A 118 -8.94 -13.88 12.06
N ILE A 119 -8.63 -13.13 11.01
CA ILE A 119 -8.80 -13.59 9.63
C ILE A 119 -7.81 -14.71 9.30
N ASN A 120 -6.56 -14.61 9.74
CA ASN A 120 -5.57 -15.67 9.58
C ASN A 120 -6.07 -16.98 10.20
N ARG A 121 -6.59 -16.94 11.44
CA ARG A 121 -7.19 -18.10 12.10
C ARG A 121 -8.35 -18.70 11.30
N LYS A 122 -9.28 -17.88 10.80
CA LYS A 122 -10.41 -18.36 9.98
C LYS A 122 -9.99 -18.96 8.64
N LEU A 123 -8.82 -18.58 8.12
CA LEU A 123 -8.23 -19.12 6.91
C LEU A 123 -7.22 -20.26 7.19
N ASN A 124 -7.11 -20.73 8.43
CA ASN A 124 -6.12 -21.72 8.89
C ASN A 124 -4.66 -21.32 8.57
N LYS A 125 -4.38 -20.01 8.61
CA LYS A 125 -3.05 -19.43 8.46
C LYS A 125 -2.48 -19.03 9.82
N LYS A 126 -1.16 -19.06 9.94
CA LYS A 126 -0.43 -18.57 11.12
C LYS A 126 0.58 -17.52 10.69
N SER A 127 0.55 -16.35 11.33
CA SER A 127 1.57 -15.31 11.12
C SER A 127 2.89 -15.66 11.83
N ASN A 128 2.78 -16.30 13.01
CA ASN A 128 3.87 -16.53 13.96
C ASN A 128 4.59 -15.24 14.41
N LEU A 129 3.88 -14.10 14.37
CA LEU A 129 4.41 -12.80 14.79
C LEU A 129 3.58 -12.27 15.95
N LYS A 130 4.25 -11.74 16.98
CA LYS A 130 3.60 -10.97 18.04
C LYS A 130 3.35 -9.53 17.55
N TYR A 131 2.44 -8.83 18.22
CA TYR A 131 2.18 -7.40 17.94
C TYR A 131 3.47 -6.56 17.93
N CYS A 132 4.38 -6.80 18.89
CA CYS A 132 5.66 -6.09 18.97
C CYS A 132 6.55 -6.29 17.73
N ASP A 133 6.56 -7.50 17.17
CA ASP A 133 7.35 -7.82 15.96
C ASP A 133 6.79 -7.08 14.74
N VAL A 134 5.46 -7.00 14.64
CA VAL A 134 4.78 -6.25 13.59
C VAL A 134 5.03 -4.75 13.76
N ARG A 135 4.90 -4.23 14.99
CA ARG A 135 5.20 -2.82 15.28
C ARG A 135 6.61 -2.45 14.84
N GLU A 136 7.62 -3.20 15.28
CA GLU A 136 9.02 -2.91 14.96
C GLU A 136 9.26 -2.93 13.44
N ARG A 137 8.70 -3.93 12.76
CA ARG A 137 8.77 -4.04 11.30
C ARG A 137 8.27 -2.80 10.57
N TYR A 138 7.15 -2.21 10.99
CA TYR A 138 6.60 -1.00 10.37
C TYR A 138 7.28 0.28 10.85
N GLU A 139 7.83 0.31 12.06
CA GLU A 139 8.58 1.45 12.59
C GLU A 139 9.87 1.74 11.79
N HIS A 140 10.49 0.73 11.17
CA HIS A 140 11.61 0.95 10.24
C HIS A 140 11.22 1.85 9.04
N PHE A 141 9.95 1.87 8.64
CA PHE A 141 9.45 2.71 7.55
C PHE A 141 9.05 4.11 7.96
N ARG A 142 9.01 4.41 9.27
CA ARG A 142 8.70 5.75 9.74
C ARG A 142 9.74 6.73 9.21
N SER A 143 9.26 7.78 8.55
CA SER A 143 10.08 8.91 8.17
C SER A 143 10.46 9.70 9.42
N ARG A 144 11.73 10.11 9.50
CA ARG A 144 12.23 10.86 10.64
C ARG A 144 13.15 11.94 10.09
N CYS A 145 12.94 13.18 10.50
CA CYS A 145 13.84 14.24 10.14
C CYS A 145 15.22 13.94 10.77
N THR A 146 16.25 13.81 9.95
CA THR A 146 17.65 13.89 10.40
C THR A 146 18.00 15.36 10.54
N GLU A 147 18.79 15.72 11.55
CA GLU A 147 19.31 17.09 11.68
C GLU A 147 20.28 17.43 10.54
N ASP A 148 20.89 16.40 9.95
CA ASP A 148 21.85 16.53 8.87
C ASP A 148 21.17 16.39 7.51
N LEU A 149 20.65 17.51 7.03
CA LEU A 149 20.55 17.77 5.60
C LEU A 149 21.96 17.62 5.01
N PRO A 150 22.19 16.78 3.98
CA PRO A 150 23.37 16.95 3.15
C PRO A 150 23.38 18.40 2.67
N LYS A 151 24.53 19.08 2.76
CA LYS A 151 24.75 20.49 2.41
C LYS A 151 24.54 20.77 0.90
N LEU A 152 23.41 20.38 0.33
CA LEU A 152 23.09 20.56 -1.09
C LEU A 152 22.36 21.87 -1.35
N PHE A 153 21.81 22.52 -0.33
CA PHE A 153 21.24 23.86 -0.45
C PHE A 153 21.63 24.72 0.76
N LYS A 154 22.35 25.83 0.50
CA LYS A 154 22.63 26.88 1.47
C LYS A 154 21.33 27.66 1.73
N PHE A 155 20.40 27.06 2.46
CA PHE A 155 19.26 27.82 2.99
C PHE A 155 19.69 28.60 4.23
N ASP A 156 19.27 29.86 4.25
CA ASP A 156 19.55 30.84 5.29
C ASP A 156 19.06 30.36 6.67
N GLN A 157 19.86 30.60 7.71
CA GLN A 157 19.69 30.00 9.06
C GLN A 157 18.27 30.24 9.62
N LYS A 158 17.71 31.43 9.37
CA LYS A 158 16.36 31.84 9.78
C LYS A 158 15.23 30.96 9.22
N MET A 159 15.43 30.33 8.06
CA MET A 159 14.41 29.49 7.43
C MET A 159 14.38 28.08 8.05
N ARG A 160 15.52 27.60 8.58
CA ARG A 160 15.61 26.32 9.33
C ARG A 160 14.87 26.42 10.66
N ASP A 161 15.01 27.52 11.38
CA ASP A 161 14.33 27.74 12.67
C ASP A 161 12.81 27.89 12.48
N LYS A 162 12.37 28.44 11.34
CA LYS A 162 10.95 28.52 10.99
C LYS A 162 10.34 27.15 10.66
N ILE A 163 11.12 26.22 10.10
CA ILE A 163 10.70 24.84 9.81
C ILE A 163 10.65 24.00 11.10
N LYS A 164 11.60 24.20 12.04
CA LYS A 164 11.59 23.54 13.36
C LYS A 164 10.34 23.88 14.19
N ASN A 165 9.84 25.11 14.07
CA ASN A 165 8.69 25.60 14.85
C ASN A 165 7.32 25.38 14.17
N THR A 166 7.25 24.70 13.02
CA THR A 166 5.96 24.33 12.42
C THR A 166 5.61 22.89 12.75
N GLU A 167 4.73 22.68 13.73
CA GLU A 167 4.02 21.40 13.86
C GLU A 167 3.36 21.07 12.51
N GLY A 168 3.69 19.92 11.92
CA GLY A 168 2.96 19.41 10.75
C GLY A 168 3.73 19.33 9.42
N LYS A 169 5.03 19.62 9.33
CA LYS A 169 5.81 19.23 8.13
C LYS A 169 6.25 17.79 8.25
N GLY A 170 5.47 16.87 7.68
CA GLY A 170 5.82 15.46 7.61
C GLY A 170 7.21 15.27 7.01
N CYS A 171 8.13 14.70 7.77
CA CYS A 171 9.44 14.32 7.26
C CYS A 171 9.23 13.24 6.18
N THR A 172 10.00 13.26 5.09
CA THR A 172 10.05 12.15 4.10
C THR A 172 11.43 11.47 4.07
N GLU A 173 12.34 11.93 4.91
CA GLU A 173 13.73 11.48 4.94
C GLU A 173 13.94 10.40 6.02
N PRO A 174 14.87 9.46 5.81
CA PRO A 174 15.18 8.40 6.76
C PRO A 174 16.16 8.88 7.85
N LEU A 175 16.04 8.34 9.07
CA LEU A 175 16.91 8.59 10.25
C LEU A 175 18.34 8.03 10.09
N TYR A 176 19.05 8.33 9.01
CA TYR A 176 20.20 7.54 8.54
C TYR A 176 19.81 6.13 8.06
N GLY A 177 20.53 5.66 7.04
CA GLY A 177 20.21 4.45 6.27
C GLY A 177 19.66 4.73 4.86
N LYS A 178 19.55 3.70 4.02
CA LYS A 178 19.06 3.85 2.64
C LYS A 178 17.55 4.15 2.63
N LYS A 179 17.10 5.04 1.74
CA LYS A 179 15.66 5.26 1.49
C LYS A 179 15.03 3.94 1.05
N SER A 180 14.07 3.46 1.83
CA SER A 180 13.31 2.24 1.53
C SER A 180 12.27 2.53 0.44
N LYS A 181 12.12 1.62 -0.52
CA LYS A 181 11.04 1.63 -1.51
C LYS A 181 10.29 0.30 -1.49
N CYS A 182 8.98 0.33 -1.69
CA CYS A 182 8.18 -0.88 -1.83
C CYS A 182 8.25 -1.40 -3.28
N ILE A 183 8.49 -2.69 -3.46
CA ILE A 183 8.44 -3.38 -4.76
C ILE A 183 7.32 -4.41 -4.68
N ILE A 184 6.34 -4.32 -5.57
CA ILE A 184 5.27 -5.31 -5.69
C ILE A 184 5.72 -6.37 -6.70
N LYS A 185 5.99 -7.59 -6.22
CA LYS A 185 6.37 -8.75 -7.03
C LYS A 185 5.21 -9.73 -7.10
N ILE A 186 4.73 -10.05 -8.30
CA ILE A 186 3.75 -11.11 -8.53
C ILE A 186 4.48 -12.36 -8.99
N VAL A 187 4.24 -13.47 -8.31
CA VAL A 187 4.91 -14.76 -8.52
C VAL A 187 3.88 -15.88 -8.65
N PRO A 188 4.22 -17.01 -9.30
CA PRO A 188 3.37 -18.21 -9.29
C PRO A 188 3.08 -18.66 -7.86
N GLN A 189 1.93 -19.29 -7.66
CA GLN A 189 1.45 -19.67 -6.32
C GLN A 189 2.34 -20.73 -5.65
N GLU A 190 3.10 -21.48 -6.45
CA GLU A 190 4.02 -22.53 -6.04
C GLU A 190 5.35 -21.98 -5.48
N GLU A 191 5.68 -20.71 -5.77
CA GLU A 191 6.91 -20.08 -5.26
C GLU A 191 6.83 -19.94 -3.74
N LYS A 192 7.70 -20.65 -3.03
CA LYS A 192 7.77 -20.59 -1.58
C LYS A 192 8.41 -19.28 -1.15
N GLY A 193 7.70 -18.51 -0.32
CA GLY A 193 8.25 -17.28 0.25
C GLY A 193 7.29 -16.57 1.18
N GLN A 194 7.83 -15.72 2.05
CA GLN A 194 7.00 -14.79 2.82
C GLN A 194 6.53 -13.66 1.91
N THR A 195 5.30 -13.21 2.12
CA THR A 195 4.72 -12.14 1.31
C THR A 195 5.31 -10.77 1.62
N PHE A 196 5.68 -10.56 2.88
CA PHE A 196 6.41 -9.36 3.28
C PHE A 196 7.90 -9.70 3.34
N GLN A 197 8.70 -8.98 2.56
CA GLN A 197 10.15 -9.13 2.51
C GLN A 197 10.78 -7.75 2.71
N MET A 198 11.73 -7.66 3.62
CA MET A 198 12.48 -6.43 3.89
C MET A 198 13.96 -6.74 3.81
N ASP A 199 14.68 -5.99 2.96
CA ASP A 199 16.14 -6.09 2.87
C ASP A 199 16.76 -5.71 4.22
N LYS A 200 17.77 -6.46 4.67
CA LYS A 200 18.51 -6.16 5.91
C LYS A 200 19.07 -4.74 5.92
N LYS A 201 19.40 -4.17 4.75
CA LYS A 201 19.88 -2.78 4.61
C LYS A 201 18.82 -1.73 4.91
N CYS A 202 17.53 -2.12 4.93
CA CYS A 202 16.41 -1.25 5.29
C CYS A 202 16.06 -1.35 6.79
N ILE A 203 16.67 -2.27 7.52
CA ILE A 203 16.54 -2.39 8.98
C ILE A 203 17.42 -1.30 9.60
N LYS A 204 16.80 -0.41 10.37
CA LYS A 204 17.50 0.67 11.08
C LYS A 204 17.95 0.15 12.45
N THR A 205 19.22 0.30 12.81
CA THR A 205 19.79 -0.07 14.12
C THR A 205 20.23 1.17 14.90
N ARG A 206 20.24 1.08 16.24
CA ARG A 206 20.64 2.19 17.12
C ARG A 206 22.16 2.42 17.18
N GLU A 207 22.99 1.45 16.81
CA GLU A 207 24.46 1.61 16.81
C GLU A 207 24.94 2.76 15.90
N ILE A 208 24.20 3.03 14.82
CA ILE A 208 24.46 4.17 13.92
C ILE A 208 24.18 5.53 14.62
N LEU A 209 23.39 5.57 15.70
CA LEU A 209 23.08 6.79 16.45
C LEU A 209 24.22 7.25 17.37
N ALA A 210 25.16 6.36 17.70
CA ALA A 210 26.34 6.72 18.51
C ALA A 210 27.48 7.25 17.62
N ALA A 211 27.68 6.67 16.44
CA ALA A 211 28.76 7.05 15.52
C ALA A 211 28.52 8.35 14.74
N ALA A 212 27.32 8.94 14.80
CA ALA A 212 27.00 10.23 14.17
C ALA A 212 27.08 11.41 15.15
N LYS A 213 27.64 11.20 16.35
CA LYS A 213 27.88 12.23 17.37
C LYS A 213 29.36 12.54 17.63
N GLU A 214 30.26 12.01 16.80
CA GLU A 214 31.68 12.41 16.74
C GLU A 214 31.97 13.06 15.39
#